data_AF-A0A1G2FU77-F1
#
_entry.id   AF-A0A1G2FU77-F1
#
_cell.length_a   1.000
_cell.length_b   1.000
_cell.length_c   1.000
_cell.angle_alpha   90.00
_cell.angle_beta   90.00
_cell.angle_gamma   90.00
#
_symmetry.space_group_name_H-M   'P 1'
#
loop_
_entity.id
_entity.type
_entity.pdbx_description
1 polymer ?
#
loop_
_entity_poly.entity_id
_entity_poly.type
_entity_poly.pdbx_seq_one_letter_code
_entity_poly.pdbx_strand_id
1 'polypeptide(L)'
;MTVALIRHVRNGRKALHEAGEEAARRAVRTACRASHREIALESVAIEKDAMGKPHGLISGELSPVAVSISHSFPFAFAVASVIPGICLGADIERIRPLSAAVIDAFLTKREAKLLARLPPHEQRVELVRCWSLKESVLKAIGIGLRMHPRRVDISQIIGAKGKSHISIGIDDVMHKVRIWSSLMGNEYIATAIAIPTTSTYYGSVNLKRRSALYGNSRCSS
;
A
#
# COMPACT_ATOMS: atom_id res chain seq x y z
N MET A 1 0.38 -8.19 -9.36
CA MET A 1 -0.57 -7.65 -8.37
C MET A 1 -1.98 -7.64 -8.95
N THR A 2 -2.93 -8.16 -8.19
CA THR A 2 -4.37 -8.12 -8.42
C THR A 2 -5.00 -7.26 -7.34
N VAL A 3 -6.10 -6.57 -7.65
CA VAL A 3 -6.79 -5.69 -6.70
C VAL A 3 -8.23 -6.15 -6.50
N ALA A 4 -8.81 -5.84 -5.35
CA ALA A 4 -10.22 -6.03 -5.07
C ALA A 4 -10.77 -4.79 -4.33
N LEU A 5 -11.98 -4.39 -4.72
CA LEU A 5 -12.73 -3.30 -4.11
C LEU A 5 -14.08 -3.83 -3.67
N ILE A 6 -14.49 -3.49 -2.45
CA ILE A 6 -15.80 -3.81 -1.91
C ILE A 6 -16.44 -2.53 -1.41
N ARG A 7 -17.68 -2.29 -1.81
CA ARG A 7 -18.53 -1.27 -1.21
C ARG A 7 -19.37 -1.91 -0.12
N HIS A 8 -19.43 -1.28 1.05
CA HIS A 8 -20.23 -1.74 2.18
C HIS A 8 -21.06 -0.59 2.76
N VAL A 9 -22.16 -0.94 3.44
CA VAL A 9 -23.20 0.02 3.84
C VAL A 9 -23.11 0.46 5.30
N ARG A 10 -22.35 -0.25 6.14
CA ARG A 10 -22.22 0.04 7.57
C ARG A 10 -20.89 0.73 7.88
N ASN A 11 -20.95 1.90 8.50
CA ASN A 11 -19.77 2.66 8.93
C ASN A 11 -19.40 2.34 10.39
N GLY A 12 -18.99 1.10 10.65
CA GLY A 12 -18.57 0.65 11.97
C GLY A 12 -17.26 -0.12 11.91
N ARG A 13 -16.46 -0.07 12.97
CA ARG A 13 -15.12 -0.70 13.01
C ARG A 13 -15.14 -2.19 12.64
N LYS A 14 -16.14 -2.94 13.15
CA LYS A 14 -16.33 -4.36 12.83
C LYS A 14 -16.65 -4.56 11.34
N ALA A 15 -17.60 -3.79 10.80
CA ALA A 15 -17.99 -3.89 9.40
C ALA A 15 -16.85 -3.51 8.42
N LEU A 16 -16.06 -2.49 8.77
CA LEU A 16 -14.86 -2.10 8.01
C LEU A 16 -13.81 -3.21 8.02
N HIS A 17 -13.63 -3.86 9.16
CA HIS A 17 -12.70 -4.97 9.30
C HIS A 17 -13.12 -6.17 8.44
N GLU A 18 -14.39 -6.59 8.53
CA GLU A 18 -14.96 -7.68 7.74
C GLU A 18 -14.89 -7.39 6.23
N ALA A 19 -15.22 -6.16 5.82
CA ALA A 19 -15.12 -5.75 4.42
C ALA A 19 -13.66 -5.74 3.92
N GLY A 20 -12.71 -5.35 4.77
CA GLY A 20 -11.28 -5.40 4.47
C GLY A 20 -10.77 -6.83 4.28
N GLU A 21 -11.18 -7.74 5.15
CA GLU A 21 -10.84 -9.17 5.04
C GLU A 21 -11.43 -9.79 3.78
N GLU A 22 -12.70 -9.54 3.47
CA GLU A 22 -13.34 -10.05 2.26
C GLU A 22 -12.65 -9.50 1.00
N ALA A 23 -12.27 -8.21 0.98
CA ALA A 23 -11.52 -7.63 -0.12
C ALA A 23 -10.17 -8.34 -0.31
N ALA A 24 -9.45 -8.59 0.79
CA ALA A 24 -8.18 -9.30 0.77
C ALA A 24 -8.32 -10.74 0.27
N ARG A 25 -9.28 -11.51 0.79
CA ARG A 25 -9.56 -12.89 0.34
C ARG A 25 -9.85 -12.94 -1.16
N ARG A 26 -10.66 -12.01 -1.67
CA ARG A 26 -10.93 -11.89 -3.12
C ARG A 26 -9.69 -11.56 -3.91
N ALA A 27 -8.87 -10.61 -3.46
CA ALA A 27 -7.63 -10.25 -4.14
C ALA A 27 -6.67 -11.45 -4.22
N VAL A 28 -6.51 -12.20 -3.13
CA VAL A 28 -5.68 -13.42 -3.04
C VAL A 28 -6.18 -14.50 -3.99
N ARG A 29 -7.49 -14.81 -3.97
CA ARG A 29 -8.09 -15.79 -4.89
C ARG A 29 -7.84 -15.40 -6.35
N THR A 30 -8.05 -14.14 -6.71
CA THR A 30 -7.78 -13.65 -8.08
C THR A 30 -6.30 -13.74 -8.42
N ALA A 31 -5.39 -13.46 -7.48
CA ALA A 31 -3.95 -13.62 -7.70
C ALA A 31 -3.56 -15.07 -7.98
N CYS A 32 -4.12 -16.03 -7.23
CA CYS A 32 -3.88 -17.46 -7.43
C CYS A 32 -4.41 -17.94 -8.78
N ARG A 33 -5.63 -17.54 -9.15
CA ARG A 33 -6.23 -17.85 -10.47
C ARG A 33 -5.40 -17.31 -11.62
N ALA A 34 -4.87 -16.09 -11.49
CA ALA A 34 -3.97 -15.49 -12.48
C ALA A 34 -2.63 -16.21 -12.62
N SER A 35 -2.29 -17.11 -11.68
CA SER A 35 -1.13 -18.01 -11.75
C SER A 35 -1.55 -19.47 -11.91
N HIS A 36 -2.72 -19.71 -12.51
CA HIS A 36 -3.26 -21.04 -12.83
C HIS A 36 -3.48 -21.96 -11.63
N ARG A 37 -3.64 -21.40 -10.43
CA ARG A 37 -4.00 -22.14 -9.22
C ARG A 37 -5.44 -21.82 -8.81
N GLU A 38 -6.33 -22.77 -9.01
CA GLU A 38 -7.70 -22.65 -8.53
C GLU A 38 -7.76 -22.89 -7.02
N ILE A 39 -8.39 -21.95 -6.31
CA ILE A 39 -8.65 -22.06 -4.89
C ILE A 39 -10.06 -21.55 -4.59
N ALA A 40 -10.70 -22.18 -3.60
CA ALA A 40 -11.94 -21.72 -3.00
C ALA A 40 -11.70 -20.39 -2.26
N LEU A 41 -12.74 -19.54 -2.14
CA LEU A 41 -12.58 -18.32 -1.33
C LEU A 41 -12.51 -18.66 0.16
N GLU A 42 -13.24 -19.70 0.54
CA GLU A 42 -13.42 -20.26 1.87
C GLU A 42 -12.09 -20.77 2.43
N SER A 43 -11.21 -21.28 1.57
CA SER A 43 -9.88 -21.74 1.95
C SER A 43 -8.87 -20.61 2.17
N VAL A 44 -9.21 -19.36 1.83
CA VAL A 44 -8.35 -18.20 2.07
C VAL A 44 -8.67 -17.58 3.42
N ALA A 45 -7.68 -17.52 4.32
CA ALA A 45 -7.75 -16.72 5.54
C ALA A 45 -6.70 -15.59 5.51
N ILE A 46 -6.98 -14.52 6.24
CA ILE A 46 -6.08 -13.37 6.37
C ILE A 46 -5.73 -13.22 7.84
N GLU A 47 -4.47 -13.38 8.17
CA GLU A 47 -3.94 -13.15 9.52
C GLU A 47 -3.08 -11.90 9.53
N LYS A 48 -2.88 -11.33 10.72
CA LYS A 48 -1.98 -10.18 10.90
C LYS A 48 -0.80 -10.59 11.77
N ASP A 49 0.39 -10.13 11.40
CA ASP A 49 1.54 -10.25 12.29
C ASP A 49 1.42 -9.31 13.50
N ALA A 50 2.40 -9.40 14.42
CA ALA A 50 2.47 -8.56 15.62
C ALA A 50 2.52 -7.04 15.33
N MET A 51 2.86 -6.65 14.09
CA MET A 51 2.87 -5.25 13.65
C MET A 51 1.62 -4.87 12.85
N GLY A 52 0.64 -5.77 12.74
CA GLY A 52 -0.62 -5.56 12.03
C GLY A 52 -0.54 -5.77 10.52
N LYS A 53 0.59 -6.25 9.97
CA LYS A 53 0.72 -6.49 8.52
C LYS A 53 -0.01 -7.79 8.14
N PRO A 54 -0.89 -7.76 7.13
CA PRO A 54 -1.66 -8.93 6.74
C PRO A 54 -0.83 -9.95 5.95
N HIS A 55 -1.08 -11.23 6.19
CA HIS A 55 -0.51 -12.39 5.49
C HIS A 55 -1.63 -13.37 5.13
N GLY A 56 -1.50 -14.06 4.00
CA GLY A 56 -2.52 -14.99 3.50
C GLY A 56 -2.24 -16.44 3.88
N LEU A 57 -3.23 -17.12 4.44
CA LEU A 57 -3.25 -18.58 4.59
C LEU A 57 -4.15 -19.17 3.52
N ILE A 58 -3.74 -20.30 2.94
CA ILE A 58 -4.50 -21.00 1.91
C ILE A 58 -4.59 -22.46 2.32
N SER A 59 -5.83 -22.93 2.53
CA SER A 59 -6.11 -24.26 3.07
C SER A 59 -5.45 -24.51 4.43
N GLY A 60 -5.35 -23.47 5.27
CA GLY A 60 -4.74 -23.55 6.60
C GLY A 60 -3.22 -23.43 6.62
N GLU A 61 -2.55 -23.41 5.46
CA GLU A 61 -1.11 -23.27 5.37
C GLU A 61 -0.69 -21.83 5.06
N LEU A 62 0.40 -21.38 5.67
CA LEU A 62 0.99 -20.09 5.36
C LEU A 62 1.45 -20.07 3.89
N SER A 63 0.82 -19.22 3.08
CA SER A 63 1.17 -19.07 1.67
C SER A 63 2.06 -17.84 1.49
N PRO A 64 3.06 -17.87 0.59
CA PRO A 64 3.91 -16.70 0.30
C PRO A 64 3.19 -15.62 -0.53
N VAL A 65 1.89 -15.39 -0.27
CA VAL A 65 1.11 -14.34 -0.92
C VAL A 65 1.31 -13.03 -0.16
N ALA A 66 1.82 -12.02 -0.85
CA ALA A 66 1.84 -10.66 -0.32
C ALA A 66 0.43 -10.07 -0.39
N VAL A 67 -0.01 -9.41 0.69
CA VAL A 67 -1.33 -8.76 0.79
C VAL A 67 -1.16 -7.37 1.43
N SER A 68 -1.96 -6.40 0.98
CA SER A 68 -2.16 -5.14 1.70
C SER A 68 -3.63 -4.70 1.60
N ILE A 69 -4.12 -4.07 2.65
CA ILE A 69 -5.53 -3.67 2.82
C ILE A 69 -5.58 -2.17 3.15
N SER A 70 -6.59 -1.47 2.65
CA SER A 70 -6.98 -0.14 3.07
C SER A 70 -8.49 0.01 3.09
N HIS A 71 -8.99 1.00 3.83
CA HIS A 71 -10.42 1.28 3.92
C HIS A 71 -10.69 2.78 3.95
N SER A 72 -11.75 3.20 3.30
CA SER A 72 -12.29 4.55 3.37
C SER A 72 -13.77 4.44 3.10
N PHE A 73 -14.60 4.52 4.16
CA PHE A 73 -16.04 4.27 4.06
C PHE A 73 -16.64 5.06 2.89
N PRO A 74 -17.40 4.42 1.98
CA PRO A 74 -17.99 3.07 2.09
C PRO A 74 -17.15 1.95 1.47
N PHE A 75 -15.87 2.14 1.24
CA PHE A 75 -15.02 1.20 0.50
C PHE A 75 -13.99 0.48 1.38
N ALA A 76 -13.81 -0.79 1.09
CA ALA A 76 -12.66 -1.59 1.48
C ALA A 76 -11.89 -2.00 0.22
N PHE A 77 -10.57 -1.82 0.25
CA PHE A 77 -9.68 -2.02 -0.88
C PHE A 77 -8.52 -2.93 -0.49
N ALA A 78 -8.17 -3.89 -1.33
CA ALA A 78 -7.03 -4.76 -1.10
C ALA A 78 -6.27 -5.04 -2.39
N VAL A 79 -4.99 -5.37 -2.22
CA VAL A 79 -4.09 -5.82 -3.28
C VAL A 79 -3.40 -7.11 -2.84
N ALA A 80 -3.21 -8.04 -3.78
CA ALA A 80 -2.48 -9.28 -3.54
C ALA A 80 -1.50 -9.63 -4.66
N SER A 81 -0.50 -10.44 -4.36
CA SER A 81 0.46 -10.99 -5.32
C SER A 81 1.01 -12.31 -4.83
N VAL A 82 0.98 -13.33 -5.70
CA VAL A 82 1.61 -14.64 -5.45
C VAL A 82 3.06 -14.69 -5.92
N ILE A 83 3.56 -13.63 -6.56
CA ILE A 83 4.95 -13.52 -6.99
C ILE A 83 5.84 -13.35 -5.74
N PRO A 84 6.79 -14.28 -5.48
CA PRO A 84 7.71 -14.15 -4.35
C PRO A 84 8.58 -12.89 -4.44
N GLY A 85 9.02 -12.38 -3.30
CA GLY A 85 9.93 -11.23 -3.26
C GLY A 85 9.27 -9.91 -3.71
N ILE A 86 7.95 -9.79 -3.58
CA ILE A 86 7.22 -8.54 -3.83
C ILE A 86 6.61 -8.04 -2.53
N CYS A 87 6.80 -6.76 -2.26
CA CYS A 87 6.14 -6.07 -1.16
C CYS A 87 5.05 -5.16 -1.68
N LEU A 88 3.87 -5.27 -1.08
CA LEU A 88 2.68 -4.57 -1.52
C LEU A 88 2.22 -3.56 -0.49
N GLY A 89 1.74 -2.44 -0.99
CA GLY A 89 0.98 -1.48 -0.21
C GLY A 89 -0.23 -1.03 -0.99
N ALA A 90 -1.32 -0.80 -0.29
CA ALA A 90 -2.58 -0.34 -0.84
C ALA A 90 -3.12 0.78 0.03
N ASP A 91 -3.74 1.75 -0.63
CA ASP A 91 -4.38 2.86 0.00
C ASP A 91 -5.61 3.33 -0.78
N ILE A 92 -6.60 3.87 -0.07
CA ILE A 92 -7.83 4.40 -0.64
C ILE A 92 -8.25 5.62 0.16
N GLU A 93 -8.48 6.72 -0.53
CA GLU A 93 -8.71 8.03 0.09
C GLU A 93 -9.88 8.76 -0.56
N ARG A 94 -10.64 9.46 0.28
CA ARG A 94 -11.69 10.36 -0.18
C ARG A 94 -11.06 11.64 -0.70
N ILE A 95 -11.45 12.07 -1.88
CA ILE A 95 -11.03 13.33 -2.48
C ILE A 95 -11.74 14.46 -1.74
N ARG A 96 -11.00 15.13 -0.87
CA ARG A 96 -11.46 16.25 -0.04
C ARG A 96 -10.37 17.30 0.10
N PRO A 97 -10.71 18.56 0.41
CA PRO A 97 -9.71 19.56 0.76
C PRO A 97 -8.84 19.09 1.93
N LEU A 98 -7.53 19.32 1.81
CA LEU A 98 -6.55 19.14 2.89
C LEU A 98 -6.13 20.53 3.37
N SER A 99 -5.87 20.68 4.67
CA SER A 99 -5.36 21.94 5.21
C SER A 99 -3.93 22.20 4.75
N ALA A 100 -3.53 23.47 4.67
CA ALA A 100 -2.15 23.84 4.30
C ALA A 100 -1.11 23.14 5.20
N ALA A 101 -1.38 23.05 6.51
CA ALA A 101 -0.53 22.35 7.46
C ALA A 101 -0.34 20.86 7.11
N VAL A 102 -1.40 20.16 6.68
CA VAL A 102 -1.31 18.76 6.23
C VAL A 102 -0.50 18.67 4.94
N ILE A 103 -0.80 19.52 3.96
CA ILE A 103 -0.10 19.56 2.67
C ILE A 103 1.40 19.75 2.88
N ASP A 104 1.77 20.73 3.71
CA ASP A 104 3.15 20.98 4.08
C ASP A 104 3.73 19.74 4.76
N ALA A 105 3.05 19.12 5.72
CA ALA A 105 3.58 17.98 6.45
C ALA A 105 3.99 16.78 5.56
N PHE A 106 3.36 16.53 4.41
CA PHE A 106 3.69 15.33 3.61
C PHE A 106 4.41 15.59 2.28
N LEU A 107 4.27 16.78 1.69
CA LEU A 107 4.93 17.10 0.41
C LEU A 107 6.37 17.58 0.60
N THR A 108 7.24 17.18 -0.32
CA THR A 108 8.54 17.82 -0.51
C THR A 108 8.38 19.14 -1.27
N LYS A 109 9.36 20.04 -1.17
CA LYS A 109 9.37 21.29 -1.96
C LYS A 109 9.30 21.03 -3.47
N ARG A 110 9.87 19.92 -3.93
CA ARG A 110 9.86 19.53 -5.35
C ARG A 110 8.47 19.07 -5.77
N GLU A 111 7.82 18.23 -4.98
CA GLU A 111 6.47 17.73 -5.24
C GLU A 111 5.45 18.88 -5.24
N ALA A 112 5.53 19.80 -4.27
CA ALA A 112 4.67 20.97 -4.22
C ALA A 112 4.79 21.85 -5.48
N LYS A 113 6.02 22.08 -5.97
CA LYS A 113 6.26 22.83 -7.22
C LYS A 113 5.67 22.12 -8.44
N LEU A 114 5.74 20.78 -8.50
CA LEU A 114 5.19 20.01 -9.61
C LEU A 114 3.65 20.03 -9.58
N LEU A 115 3.06 19.85 -8.41
CA LEU A 115 1.61 19.96 -8.21
C LEU A 115 1.08 21.33 -8.63
N ALA A 116 1.77 22.41 -8.25
CA ALA A 116 1.38 23.79 -8.60
C ALA A 116 1.40 24.08 -10.11
N ARG A 117 2.11 23.28 -10.91
CA ARG A 117 2.16 23.41 -12.38
C ARG A 117 1.00 22.71 -13.10
N LEU A 118 0.24 21.87 -12.39
CA LEU A 118 -0.90 21.19 -12.98
C LEU A 118 -2.06 22.17 -13.18
N PRO A 119 -2.95 21.91 -14.16
CA PRO A 119 -4.19 22.67 -14.30
C PRO A 119 -4.96 22.70 -12.97
N PRO A 120 -5.57 23.84 -12.56
CA PRO A 120 -6.24 23.97 -11.26
C PRO A 120 -7.28 22.89 -10.97
N HIS A 121 -7.97 22.39 -12.01
CA HIS A 121 -8.97 21.33 -11.89
C HIS A 121 -8.38 19.95 -11.60
N GLU A 122 -7.09 19.70 -11.91
CA GLU A 122 -6.40 18.44 -11.62
C GLU A 122 -5.70 18.44 -10.25
N GLN A 123 -5.33 19.62 -9.73
CA GLN A 123 -4.49 19.76 -8.53
C GLN A 123 -5.06 19.06 -7.29
N ARG A 124 -6.38 19.17 -7.05
CA ARG A 124 -7.03 18.55 -5.88
C ARG A 124 -6.93 17.02 -5.92
N VAL A 125 -7.21 16.44 -7.08
CA VAL A 125 -7.16 14.99 -7.26
C VAL A 125 -5.73 14.49 -7.14
N GLU A 126 -4.77 15.18 -7.77
CA GLU A 126 -3.37 14.79 -7.72
C GLU A 126 -2.77 14.95 -6.32
N LEU A 127 -3.19 15.96 -5.55
CA LEU A 127 -2.76 16.13 -4.15
C LEU A 127 -3.15 14.91 -3.29
N VAL A 128 -4.41 14.46 -3.39
CA VAL A 128 -4.90 13.28 -2.66
C VAL A 128 -4.26 12.01 -3.20
N ARG A 129 -4.00 11.93 -4.52
CA ARG A 129 -3.22 10.85 -5.13
C ARG A 129 -1.81 10.77 -4.55
N CYS A 130 -1.14 11.90 -4.38
CA CYS A 130 0.20 11.98 -3.81
C CYS A 130 0.21 11.44 -2.38
N TRP A 131 -0.74 11.87 -1.55
CA TRP A 131 -0.93 11.34 -0.21
C TRP A 131 -1.14 9.82 -0.23
N SER A 132 -2.09 9.33 -1.02
CA SER A 132 -2.42 7.91 -1.11
C SER A 132 -1.25 7.05 -1.60
N LEU A 133 -0.47 7.55 -2.57
CA LEU A 133 0.74 6.89 -3.05
C LEU A 133 1.80 6.77 -1.95
N LYS A 134 2.03 7.83 -1.17
CA LYS A 134 2.98 7.79 -0.06
C LYS A 134 2.54 6.78 0.99
N GLU A 135 1.27 6.79 1.40
CA GLU A 135 0.73 5.78 2.32
C GLU A 135 0.89 4.35 1.79
N SER A 136 0.61 4.14 0.49
CA SER A 136 0.87 2.87 -0.17
C SER A 136 2.35 2.46 -0.08
N VAL A 137 3.30 3.37 -0.32
CA VAL A 137 4.74 3.07 -0.16
C VAL A 137 5.07 2.70 1.28
N LEU A 138 4.60 3.48 2.26
CA LEU A 138 4.85 3.27 3.68
C LEU A 138 4.31 1.92 4.18
N LYS A 139 3.14 1.51 3.67
CA LYS A 139 2.55 0.18 3.92
C LYS A 139 3.37 -0.93 3.28
N ALA A 140 3.84 -0.74 2.03
CA ALA A 140 4.65 -1.72 1.32
C ALA A 140 5.94 -2.07 2.09
N ILE A 141 6.67 -1.05 2.54
CA ILE A 141 7.89 -1.22 3.34
C ILE A 141 7.62 -1.65 4.79
N GLY A 142 6.37 -1.65 5.24
CA GLY A 142 5.95 -2.10 6.56
C GLY A 142 6.36 -1.16 7.71
N ILE A 143 6.78 0.07 7.42
CA ILE A 143 7.12 1.05 8.47
C ILE A 143 5.85 1.80 8.92
N GLY A 144 4.93 2.02 7.99
CA GLY A 144 3.79 2.92 8.18
C GLY A 144 4.27 4.36 8.45
N LEU A 145 3.45 5.14 9.14
CA LEU A 145 3.73 6.54 9.50
C LEU A 145 4.88 6.76 10.49
N ARG A 146 5.57 5.70 10.93
CA ARG A 146 6.82 5.84 11.71
C ARG A 146 7.95 6.45 10.86
N MET A 147 7.83 6.37 9.53
CA MET A 147 8.67 7.13 8.62
C MET A 147 7.88 8.34 8.13
N HIS A 148 8.51 9.51 8.24
CA HIS A 148 7.90 10.75 7.77
C HIS A 148 7.61 10.69 6.26
N PRO A 149 6.39 11.02 5.77
CA PRO A 149 6.02 10.88 4.36
C PRO A 149 6.93 11.64 3.38
N ARG A 150 7.53 12.76 3.80
CA ARG A 150 8.53 13.50 2.99
C ARG A 150 9.81 12.71 2.67
N ARG A 151 10.08 11.60 3.37
CA ARG A 151 11.19 10.69 3.04
C ARG A 151 10.90 9.82 1.82
N VAL A 152 9.65 9.80 1.36
CA VAL A 152 9.26 9.19 0.09
C VAL A 152 9.17 10.31 -0.96
N ASP A 153 10.02 10.28 -1.98
CA ASP A 153 9.95 11.19 -3.13
C ASP A 153 9.18 10.52 -4.28
N ILE A 154 8.01 11.09 -4.60
CA ILE A 154 7.15 10.65 -5.72
C ILE A 154 7.14 11.64 -6.88
N SER A 155 8.10 12.57 -6.94
CA SER A 155 8.15 13.63 -7.96
C SER A 155 8.09 13.10 -9.40
N GLN A 156 8.61 11.90 -9.65
CA GLN A 156 8.57 11.26 -10.98
C GLN A 156 7.17 10.84 -11.44
N ILE A 157 6.21 10.77 -10.50
CA ILE A 157 4.84 10.30 -10.74
C ILE A 157 3.86 11.45 -10.98
N ILE A 158 4.16 12.64 -10.45
CA ILE A 158 3.27 13.79 -10.51
C ILE A 158 3.14 14.22 -11.98
N GLY A 159 1.92 14.17 -12.51
CA GLY A 159 1.62 14.46 -13.93
C GLY A 159 2.02 13.35 -14.91
N ALA A 160 2.63 12.26 -14.45
CA ALA A 160 2.97 11.11 -15.30
C ALA A 160 1.72 10.24 -15.55
N LYS A 161 0.93 10.59 -16.57
CA LYS A 161 -0.26 9.81 -16.99
C LYS A 161 0.18 8.49 -17.66
N GLY A 162 -0.48 7.39 -17.32
CA GLY A 162 -0.35 6.09 -18.01
C GLY A 162 0.91 5.24 -17.71
N LYS A 163 1.86 5.73 -16.90
CA LYS A 163 3.07 4.95 -16.55
C LYS A 163 2.79 4.02 -15.38
N SER A 164 2.89 2.70 -15.62
CA SER A 164 2.74 1.67 -14.59
C SER A 164 4.06 1.29 -13.91
N HIS A 165 5.20 1.54 -14.56
CA HIS A 165 6.53 1.31 -14.02
C HIS A 165 7.27 2.64 -13.91
N ILE A 166 7.70 2.96 -12.69
CA ILE A 166 8.36 4.24 -12.41
C ILE A 166 9.34 4.07 -11.26
N SER A 167 10.16 5.09 -11.01
CA SER A 167 11.04 5.09 -9.85
C SER A 167 10.54 6.05 -8.79
N ILE A 168 10.56 5.62 -7.52
CA ILE A 168 10.33 6.48 -6.35
C ILE A 168 11.59 6.54 -5.52
N GLY A 169 11.82 7.66 -4.84
CA GLY A 169 12.88 7.78 -3.84
C GLY A 169 12.34 7.34 -2.48
N ILE A 170 13.12 6.55 -1.74
CA ILE A 170 12.95 6.40 -0.29
C ILE A 170 14.30 6.77 0.31
N ASP A 171 14.34 7.87 1.05
CA ASP A 171 15.59 8.57 1.36
C ASP A 171 16.37 8.85 0.06
N ASP A 172 17.66 8.53 0.02
CA ASP A 172 18.54 8.73 -1.14
C ASP A 172 18.59 7.53 -2.08
N VAL A 173 17.71 6.54 -1.90
CA VAL A 173 17.70 5.29 -2.71
C VAL A 173 16.49 5.29 -3.65
N MET A 174 16.75 5.04 -4.93
CA MET A 174 15.71 4.91 -5.94
C MET A 174 15.22 3.47 -6.06
N HIS A 175 13.90 3.30 -6.03
CA HIS A 175 13.21 2.03 -6.11
C HIS A 175 12.39 1.97 -7.39
N LYS A 176 12.65 0.98 -8.25
CA LYS A 176 11.72 0.65 -9.35
C LYS A 176 10.47 0.01 -8.76
N VAL A 177 9.33 0.61 -9.06
CA VAL A 177 8.05 0.19 -8.52
C VAL A 177 7.03 0.01 -9.63
N ARG A 178 6.06 -0.87 -9.36
CA ARG A 178 4.84 -0.94 -10.16
C ARG A 178 3.71 -0.25 -9.43
N ILE A 179 3.01 0.64 -10.12
CA ILE A 179 1.91 1.42 -9.56
C ILE A 179 0.62 1.08 -10.30
N TRP A 180 -0.44 0.97 -9.53
CA TRP A 180 -1.81 1.01 -10.01
C TRP A 180 -2.52 2.14 -9.26
N SER A 181 -3.28 2.96 -9.98
CA SER A 181 -4.14 3.96 -9.37
C SER A 181 -5.42 4.09 -10.16
N SER A 182 -6.55 4.19 -9.48
CA SER A 182 -7.85 4.37 -10.11
C SER A 182 -8.69 5.37 -9.34
N LEU A 183 -9.38 6.23 -10.08
CA LEU A 183 -10.49 7.01 -9.55
C LEU A 183 -11.73 6.12 -9.45
N MET A 184 -12.54 6.37 -8.42
CA MET A 184 -13.86 5.77 -8.22
C MET A 184 -14.89 6.89 -8.28
N GLY A 185 -15.35 7.16 -9.50
CA GLY A 185 -16.04 8.42 -9.80
C GLY A 185 -15.12 9.61 -9.52
N ASN A 186 -15.68 10.67 -8.93
CA ASN A 186 -14.94 11.90 -8.61
C ASN A 186 -14.68 12.07 -7.10
N GLU A 187 -14.99 11.04 -6.30
CA GLU A 187 -15.00 11.15 -4.84
C GLU A 187 -13.89 10.38 -4.13
N TYR A 188 -13.35 9.32 -4.75
CA TYR A 188 -12.30 8.51 -4.13
C TYR A 188 -11.19 8.19 -5.12
N ILE A 189 -9.99 8.03 -4.58
CA ILE A 189 -8.85 7.50 -5.30
C ILE A 189 -8.28 6.31 -4.54
N ALA A 190 -8.03 5.22 -5.26
CA ALA A 190 -7.31 4.07 -4.73
C ALA A 190 -5.96 3.97 -5.42
N THR A 191 -4.93 3.64 -4.64
CA THR A 191 -3.56 3.43 -5.11
C THR A 191 -3.04 2.10 -4.58
N ALA A 192 -2.28 1.40 -5.40
CA ALA A 192 -1.57 0.20 -4.99
C ALA A 192 -0.17 0.22 -5.59
N ILE A 193 0.81 -0.22 -4.80
CA ILE A 193 2.19 -0.27 -5.20
C ILE A 193 2.78 -1.66 -4.96
N ALA A 194 3.64 -2.09 -5.88
CA ALA A 194 4.49 -3.26 -5.72
C ALA A 194 5.97 -2.86 -5.82
N ILE A 195 6.73 -3.24 -4.79
CA ILE A 195 8.17 -2.98 -4.67
C ILE A 195 8.90 -4.33 -4.61
N PRO A 196 9.81 -4.65 -5.55
CA PRO A 196 10.65 -5.85 -5.46
C PRO A 196 11.56 -5.80 -4.23
N THR A 197 11.65 -6.90 -3.47
CA THR A 197 12.49 -7.03 -2.27
C THR A 197 13.98 -7.06 -2.59
N THR A 198 14.36 -7.31 -3.85
CA THR A 198 15.73 -7.17 -4.36
C THR A 198 16.20 -5.73 -4.43
N SER A 199 15.32 -4.77 -4.18
CA SER A 199 15.70 -3.37 -4.04
C SER A 199 16.39 -3.17 -2.68
N THR A 200 17.63 -2.67 -2.71
CA THR A 200 18.63 -2.59 -1.63
C THR A 200 18.16 -2.08 -0.26
N TYR A 201 17.04 -1.35 -0.18
CA TYR A 201 16.45 -0.84 1.06
C TYR A 201 15.71 -1.90 1.89
N TYR A 202 15.16 -2.95 1.26
CA TYR A 202 14.36 -3.95 1.98
C TYR A 202 15.22 -4.82 2.91
N GLY A 203 16.49 -5.03 2.56
CA GLY A 203 17.47 -5.74 3.39
C GLY A 203 17.80 -4.99 4.69
N SER A 204 18.06 -3.68 4.61
CA SER A 204 18.47 -2.88 5.76
C SER A 204 17.33 -2.60 6.76
N VAL A 205 16.11 -2.40 6.28
CA VAL A 205 14.92 -2.25 7.14
C VAL A 205 14.53 -3.58 7.81
N ASN A 206 14.66 -4.72 7.12
CA ASN A 206 14.40 -6.03 7.75
C ASN A 206 15.51 -6.47 8.71
N LEU A 207 16.77 -6.08 8.49
CA LEU A 207 17.86 -6.30 9.44
C LEU A 207 17.59 -5.59 10.78
N LYS A 208 17.13 -4.33 10.75
CA LYS A 208 16.71 -3.61 11.96
C LYS A 208 15.46 -4.21 12.63
N ARG A 209 14.55 -4.80 11.85
CA ARG A 209 13.42 -5.58 12.38
C ARG A 209 13.89 -6.86 13.09
N ARG A 210 14.84 -7.61 12.52
CA ARG A 210 15.41 -8.81 13.16
C ARG A 210 16.16 -8.48 14.45
N SER A 211 16.96 -7.40 14.48
CA SER A 211 17.67 -6.99 15.70
C SER A 211 16.73 -6.51 16.82
N ALA A 212 15.58 -5.91 16.48
CA ALA A 212 14.57 -5.53 17.47
C ALA A 212 13.75 -6.73 18.00
N LEU A 213 13.72 -7.86 17.28
CA LEU A 213 13.01 -9.08 17.66
C LEU A 213 13.89 -10.07 18.46
N TYR A 214 15.21 -10.06 18.26
CA TYR A 214 16.16 -10.93 18.97
C TYR A 214 17.07 -10.19 19.97
N GLY A 215 16.86 -8.89 20.16
CA GLY A 215 17.64 -8.04 21.05
C GLY A 215 17.17 -8.06 22.51
N ASN A 216 17.13 -9.24 23.13
CA ASN A 216 17.41 -9.48 24.56
C ASN A 216 17.25 -10.98 24.91
N SER A 217 17.97 -11.86 24.22
CA SER A 217 18.40 -13.12 24.83
C SER A 217 19.86 -12.96 25.28
N ARG A 218 20.05 -12.15 26.33
CA ARG A 218 21.14 -12.41 27.27
C ARG A 218 20.63 -13.49 28.22
N CYS A 219 20.93 -14.74 27.92
CA CYS A 219 21.23 -15.70 28.97
C CYS A 219 22.68 -16.14 28.76
N SER A 220 23.43 -15.82 29.80
CA SER A 220 24.84 -16.01 30.07
C SER A 220 25.24 -17.48 30.12
N SER A 221 26.53 -17.71 29.83
CA SER A 221 27.39 -18.80 30.33
C SER A 221 27.08 -20.23 29.88
#